data_AF-A0A0F2P1A0-F1
#
_entry.id   AF-A0A0F2P1A0-F1
#
_cell.length_a   1.000
_cell.length_b   1.000
_cell.length_c   1.000
_cell.angle_alpha   90.00
_cell.angle_beta   90.00
_cell.angle_gamma   90.00
#
_symmetry.space_group_name_H-M   'P 1'
#
loop_
_entity.id
_entity.type
_entity.pdbx_description
1 polymer ?
#
loop_
_entity_poly.entity_id
_entity_poly.type
_entity_poly.pdbx_seq_one_letter_code
_entity_poly.pdbx_strand_id
1 'polypeptide(L)'
;MSSFWSWWVVVLVVINIVGVMWLLFATRKMEVSGDTEGGAPKTGHTYDGIEEYDNPLPSWWFKMFVGTVIFSVIYLVLYPGMGNFKGVLGWSSAGEWQGDVARAEDKYAPLFARYSDMAVEDLAADPEALKMGARLFANNCSVCHGADGRGAY
;
A
#
# COMPACT_ATOMS: atom_id res chain seq x y z
N MET A 1 9.74 3.18 -19.77
CA MET A 1 11.10 3.59 -19.35
C MET A 1 12.10 3.07 -20.38
N SER A 2 13.26 3.71 -20.59
CA SER A 2 14.28 3.16 -21.51
C SER A 2 14.84 1.84 -20.97
N SER A 3 15.37 0.98 -21.84
CA SER A 3 15.91 -0.32 -21.44
C SER A 3 17.03 -0.21 -20.40
N PHE A 4 17.87 0.82 -20.52
CA PHE A 4 18.92 1.13 -19.54
C PHE A 4 18.35 1.32 -18.14
N TRP A 5 17.39 2.25 -17.98
CA TRP A 5 16.81 2.55 -16.67
C TRP A 5 15.99 1.37 -16.12
N SER A 6 15.38 0.57 -16.98
CA SER A 6 14.70 -0.66 -16.55
C SER A 6 15.68 -1.63 -15.91
N TRP A 7 16.79 -1.92 -16.58
CA TRP A 7 17.81 -2.84 -16.06
C TRP A 7 18.51 -2.29 -14.83
N TRP A 8 18.77 -0.99 -14.78
CA TRP A 8 19.31 -0.30 -13.60
C TRP A 8 18.47 -0.58 -12.35
N VAL A 9 17.15 -0.38 -12.42
CA VAL A 9 16.24 -0.65 -11.30
C VAL A 9 16.24 -2.14 -10.94
N VAL A 10 16.13 -3.02 -11.93
CA VAL A 10 16.10 -4.49 -11.70
C VAL A 10 17.35 -4.95 -10.95
N VAL A 11 18.53 -4.52 -11.40
CA VAL A 11 19.81 -4.92 -10.81
C VAL A 11 19.91 -4.43 -9.36
N LEU A 12 19.58 -3.17 -9.08
CA LEU A 12 19.64 -2.64 -7.72
C LEU A 12 18.68 -3.34 -6.76
N VAL A 13 17.45 -3.65 -7.21
CA VAL A 13 16.47 -4.39 -6.40
C VAL A 13 16.97 -5.80 -6.09
N VAL A 14 17.50 -6.52 -7.08
CA VAL A 14 18.04 -7.87 -6.86
C VAL A 14 19.24 -7.84 -5.92
N ILE A 15 20.19 -6.92 -6.13
CA ILE A 15 21.34 -6.76 -5.24
C ILE A 15 20.89 -6.46 -3.81
N ASN A 16 19.89 -5.60 -3.63
CA ASN A 16 19.36 -5.28 -2.30
C ASN A 16 18.72 -6.49 -1.62
N ILE A 17 17.82 -7.21 -2.30
CA ILE A 17 17.15 -8.39 -1.74
C ILE A 17 18.17 -9.47 -1.37
N VAL A 18 19.12 -9.75 -2.27
CA VAL A 18 20.19 -10.73 -2.02
C VAL A 18 21.09 -10.27 -0.87
N GLY A 19 21.47 -8.99 -0.85
CA GLY A 19 22.32 -8.42 0.19
C GLY A 19 21.68 -8.44 1.58
N VAL A 20 20.39 -8.10 1.67
CA VAL A 20 19.63 -8.16 2.94
C VAL A 20 19.52 -9.61 3.43
N MET A 21 19.21 -10.55 2.53
CA MET A 21 19.17 -11.97 2.88
C MET A 21 20.54 -12.46 3.34
N TRP A 22 21.60 -12.13 2.60
CA TRP A 22 22.97 -12.47 2.98
C TRP A 22 23.30 -11.93 4.38
N LEU A 23 22.98 -10.66 4.67
CA LEU A 23 23.24 -10.05 5.97
C LEU A 23 22.48 -10.76 7.10
N LEU A 24 21.21 -11.10 6.88
CA LEU A 24 20.40 -11.84 7.85
C LEU A 24 21.01 -13.21 8.18
N PHE A 25 21.49 -13.94 7.18
CA PHE A 25 22.13 -15.25 7.39
C PHE A 25 23.56 -15.14 7.94
N ALA A 26 24.30 -14.08 7.60
CA ALA A 26 25.64 -13.83 8.12
C ALA A 26 25.60 -13.49 9.61
N THR A 27 24.69 -12.61 10.03
CA THR A 27 24.51 -12.20 11.43
C THR A 27 23.95 -13.31 12.32
N ARG A 28 23.22 -14.28 11.75
CA ARG A 28 22.76 -15.47 12.47
C ARG A 28 23.89 -16.39 12.97
N LYS A 29 25.07 -16.36 12.34
CA LYS A 29 26.18 -17.29 12.64
C LYS A 29 27.04 -16.89 13.85
N MET A 30 26.72 -15.78 14.53
CA MET A 30 27.42 -15.41 15.75
C MET A 30 26.91 -16.27 16.90
N GLU A 31 27.60 -17.39 17.17
CA GLU A 31 27.34 -18.27 18.29
C GLU A 31 28.00 -17.72 19.56
N VAL A 32 27.17 -17.57 20.58
CA VAL A 32 27.49 -17.38 22.00
C VAL A 32 28.58 -18.36 22.44
N SER A 33 29.80 -17.85 22.66
CA SER A 33 30.85 -18.59 23.35
C SER A 33 31.29 -17.78 24.57
N GLY A 34 30.82 -18.17 25.75
CA GLY A 34 31.14 -17.53 27.02
C GLY A 34 30.46 -18.21 28.20
N ASP A 35 31.18 -18.36 29.31
CA ASP A 35 30.75 -19.04 30.53
C ASP A 35 29.53 -18.34 31.15
N THR A 36 28.52 -19.09 31.56
CA THR A 36 27.21 -18.55 31.96
C THR A 36 26.94 -18.78 33.44
N GLU A 37 27.55 -17.97 34.30
CA GLU A 37 26.98 -17.74 35.63
C GLU A 37 25.75 -16.82 35.48
N GLY A 38 24.59 -17.40 35.16
CA GLY A 38 23.28 -16.77 35.38
C GLY A 38 22.59 -16.07 34.19
N GLY A 39 23.07 -16.19 32.95
CA GLY A 39 22.38 -15.60 31.79
C GLY A 39 23.17 -15.70 30.47
N ALA A 40 22.64 -15.14 29.38
CA ALA A 40 23.34 -15.04 28.09
C ALA A 40 24.65 -14.23 28.23
N PRO A 41 25.70 -14.53 27.44
CA PRO A 41 26.96 -13.79 27.51
C PRO A 41 26.75 -12.32 27.14
N LYS A 42 27.57 -11.47 27.74
CA LYS A 42 27.65 -10.04 27.42
C LYS A 42 28.80 -9.77 26.47
N THR A 43 28.74 -8.66 25.74
CA THR A 43 29.77 -8.25 24.76
C THR A 43 31.08 -7.76 25.38
N GLY A 44 31.16 -7.64 26.71
CA GLY A 44 32.39 -7.29 27.45
C GLY A 44 32.71 -5.79 27.50
N HIS A 45 31.86 -4.94 26.93
CA HIS A 45 31.99 -3.48 26.97
C HIS A 45 30.82 -2.85 27.72
N THR A 46 31.13 -1.78 28.49
CA THR A 46 30.13 -0.99 29.22
C THR A 46 30.06 0.40 28.63
N TYR A 47 28.88 0.88 28.28
CA TYR A 47 28.64 2.23 27.78
C TYR A 47 27.65 2.93 28.73
N ASP A 48 28.14 3.89 29.52
CA ASP A 48 27.31 4.65 30.48
C ASP A 48 26.50 3.75 31.44
N GLY A 49 27.12 2.67 31.91
CA GLY A 49 26.48 1.67 32.78
C GLY A 49 25.52 0.71 32.07
N ILE A 50 25.37 0.81 30.74
CA ILE A 50 24.62 -0.14 29.91
C ILE A 50 25.57 -1.18 29.32
N GLU A 51 25.13 -2.44 29.33
CA GLU A 51 25.83 -3.57 28.73
C GLU A 51 24.93 -4.28 27.72
N GLU A 52 25.52 -4.85 26.68
CA GLU A 52 24.79 -5.54 25.62
C GLU A 52 24.92 -7.06 25.78
N TYR A 53 23.78 -7.75 25.67
CA TYR A 53 23.75 -9.21 25.61
C TYR A 53 23.96 -9.68 24.18
N ASP A 54 24.83 -10.66 23.99
CA ASP A 54 25.03 -11.33 22.70
C ASP A 54 24.01 -12.46 22.55
N ASN A 55 22.73 -12.11 22.42
CA ASN A 55 21.65 -13.09 22.26
C ASN A 55 21.49 -13.49 20.79
N PRO A 56 21.18 -14.77 20.49
CA PRO A 56 20.78 -15.15 19.15
C PRO A 56 19.45 -14.48 18.77
N LEU A 57 19.29 -14.23 17.47
CA LEU A 57 18.03 -13.70 16.92
C LEU A 57 16.84 -14.60 17.30
N PRO A 58 15.73 -14.05 17.81
CA PRO A 58 14.54 -14.83 18.09
C PRO A 58 14.03 -15.57 16.84
N SER A 59 13.76 -16.86 16.98
CA SER A 59 13.43 -17.72 15.83
C SER A 59 12.16 -17.29 15.08
N TRP A 60 11.17 -16.75 15.81
CA TRP A 60 9.94 -16.21 15.21
C TRP A 60 10.22 -14.95 14.40
N TRP A 61 11.06 -14.05 14.91
CA TRP A 61 11.43 -12.81 14.24
C TRP A 61 12.18 -13.11 12.93
N PHE A 62 13.15 -14.03 12.99
CA PHE A 62 13.90 -14.46 11.82
C PHE A 62 12.98 -15.05 10.73
N LYS A 63 12.06 -15.94 11.11
CA LYS A 63 11.09 -16.53 10.17
C LYS A 63 10.17 -15.48 9.55
N MET A 64 9.70 -14.52 10.34
CA MET A 64 8.87 -13.42 9.84
C MET A 64 9.64 -12.55 8.85
N PHE A 65 10.90 -12.22 9.15
CA PHE A 65 11.75 -11.46 8.24
C PHE A 65 11.95 -12.20 6.91
N VAL A 66 12.26 -13.49 6.94
CA VAL A 66 12.36 -14.30 5.71
C VAL A 66 11.02 -14.32 4.97
N GLY A 67 9.90 -14.41 5.70
CA GLY A 67 8.56 -14.35 5.14
C GLY A 67 8.27 -13.06 4.37
N THR A 68 8.70 -11.90 4.88
CA THR A 68 8.51 -10.62 4.17
C THR A 68 9.34 -10.53 2.89
N VAL A 69 10.54 -11.11 2.87
CA VAL A 69 11.37 -11.19 1.66
C VAL A 69 10.74 -12.13 0.62
N ILE A 70 10.23 -13.30 1.04
CA ILE A 70 9.51 -14.19 0.13
C ILE A 70 8.28 -13.48 -0.45
N PHE A 71 7.51 -12.79 0.41
CA PHE A 71 6.35 -12.02 -0.01
C PHE A 71 6.74 -10.93 -1.02
N SER A 72 7.81 -10.18 -0.79
CA SER A 72 8.24 -9.12 -1.71
C SER A 72 8.65 -9.66 -3.07
N VAL A 73 9.35 -10.80 -3.12
CA VAL A 73 9.70 -11.48 -4.39
C VAL A 73 8.44 -11.92 -5.13
N ILE A 74 7.49 -12.56 -4.44
CA ILE A 74 6.20 -12.95 -5.03
C ILE A 74 5.46 -11.72 -5.57
N TYR A 75 5.40 -10.65 -4.78
CA TYR A 75 4.72 -9.42 -5.16
C TYR A 75 5.34 -8.79 -6.42
N LEU A 76 6.67 -8.73 -6.52
CA LEU A 76 7.39 -8.22 -7.69
C LEU A 76 7.24 -9.10 -8.94
N VAL A 77 6.92 -10.39 -8.78
CA VAL A 77 6.54 -11.27 -9.90
C VAL A 77 5.10 -10.98 -10.33
N LEU A 78 4.19 -10.75 -9.39
CA LEU A 78 2.77 -10.53 -9.66
C LEU A 78 2.47 -9.16 -10.26
N TYR A 79 3.10 -8.11 -9.74
CA TYR A 79 2.81 -6.70 -10.02
C TYR A 79 3.98 -5.99 -10.73
N PRO A 80 3.73 -4.86 -11.41
CA PRO A 80 4.80 -4.00 -11.90
C PRO A 80 5.64 -3.45 -10.75
N GLY A 81 6.96 -3.43 -10.93
CA GLY A 81 7.91 -2.93 -9.93
C GLY A 81 9.37 -3.16 -10.32
N MET A 82 9.62 -4.20 -11.10
CA MET A 82 10.95 -4.50 -11.66
C MET A 82 11.14 -3.82 -13.02
N GLY A 83 11.44 -2.52 -13.00
CA GLY A 83 11.68 -1.74 -14.22
C GLY A 83 10.45 -1.73 -15.16
N ASN A 84 10.62 -2.14 -16.42
CA ASN A 84 9.53 -2.26 -17.39
C ASN A 84 8.71 -3.57 -17.26
N PHE A 85 9.10 -4.51 -16.39
CA PHE A 85 8.34 -5.73 -16.17
C PHE A 85 6.95 -5.38 -15.61
N LYS A 86 5.90 -5.84 -16.30
CA LYS A 86 4.51 -5.51 -15.98
C LYS A 86 3.89 -6.38 -14.88
N GLY A 87 4.63 -7.37 -14.39
CA GLY A 87 4.05 -8.43 -13.59
C GLY A 87 3.29 -9.45 -14.44
N VAL A 88 3.04 -10.63 -13.89
CA VAL A 88 2.27 -11.67 -14.58
C VAL A 88 0.76 -11.40 -14.57
N LEU A 89 0.28 -10.54 -13.66
CA LEU A 89 -1.14 -10.16 -13.59
C LEU A 89 -1.53 -9.08 -14.60
N GLY A 90 -0.57 -8.42 -15.25
CA GLY A 90 -0.84 -7.31 -16.16
C GLY A 90 -1.51 -6.09 -15.49
N TRP A 91 -1.46 -6.01 -14.16
CA TRP A 91 -2.11 -4.96 -13.39
C TRP A 91 -1.46 -3.59 -13.62
N SER A 92 -2.29 -2.55 -13.62
CA SER A 92 -1.85 -1.16 -13.49
C SER A 92 -2.90 -0.35 -12.77
N SER A 93 -2.50 0.65 -11.97
CA SER A 93 -3.44 1.52 -11.25
C SER A 93 -4.40 2.25 -12.18
N ALA A 94 -3.93 2.68 -13.36
CA ALA A 94 -4.77 3.31 -14.36
C ALA A 94 -5.81 2.32 -14.95
N GLY A 95 -5.41 1.08 -15.23
CA GLY A 95 -6.32 0.05 -15.73
C GLY A 95 -7.36 -0.38 -14.69
N GLU A 96 -6.97 -0.47 -13.42
CA GLU A 96 -7.90 -0.73 -12.31
C GLU A 96 -8.92 0.40 -12.20
N TRP A 97 -8.47 1.66 -12.17
CA TRP A 97 -9.36 2.82 -12.14
C TRP A 97 -10.33 2.86 -13.32
N GLN A 98 -9.86 2.59 -14.54
CA GLN A 98 -10.74 2.51 -15.73
C GLN A 98 -11.80 1.42 -15.58
N GLY A 99 -11.41 0.25 -15.09
CA GLY A 99 -12.34 -0.84 -14.81
C GLY A 99 -13.37 -0.46 -13.73
N ASP A 100 -12.97 0.29 -12.71
CA ASP A 100 -13.84 0.74 -11.62
C ASP A 100 -14.86 1.77 -12.11
N VAL A 101 -14.41 2.73 -12.91
CA VAL A 101 -15.28 3.73 -13.56
C VAL A 101 -16.27 3.04 -14.49
N ALA A 102 -15.83 2.11 -15.34
CA ALA A 102 -16.73 1.37 -16.23
C ALA A 102 -17.81 0.60 -15.45
N ARG A 103 -17.44 -0.09 -14.36
CA ARG A 103 -18.43 -0.77 -13.49
C ARG A 103 -19.39 0.20 -12.82
N ALA A 104 -18.93 1.40 -12.47
CA ALA A 104 -19.78 2.45 -11.91
C ALA A 104 -20.72 3.01 -12.98
N GLU A 105 -20.24 3.26 -14.19
CA GLU A 105 -21.05 3.70 -15.34
C GLU A 105 -22.13 2.67 -15.66
N ASP A 106 -21.79 1.39 -15.79
CA ASP A 106 -22.78 0.32 -16.03
C ASP A 106 -23.90 0.30 -14.98
N LYS A 107 -23.54 0.57 -13.72
CA LYS A 107 -24.48 0.56 -12.60
C LYS A 107 -25.33 1.83 -12.52
N TYR A 108 -24.75 3.01 -12.77
CA TYR A 108 -25.39 4.30 -12.51
C TYR A 108 -25.90 5.00 -13.75
N ALA A 109 -25.39 4.69 -14.96
CA ALA A 109 -25.82 5.31 -16.20
C ALA A 109 -27.34 5.19 -16.46
N PRO A 110 -28.01 4.05 -16.19
CA PRO A 110 -29.47 3.97 -16.36
C PRO A 110 -30.23 4.92 -15.43
N LEU A 111 -29.74 5.12 -14.21
CA LEU A 111 -30.33 6.05 -13.24
C LEU A 111 -30.13 7.50 -13.71
N PHE A 112 -28.92 7.85 -14.14
CA PHE A 112 -28.63 9.17 -14.69
C PHE A 112 -29.42 9.45 -15.97
N ALA A 113 -29.54 8.47 -16.88
CA ALA A 113 -30.33 8.59 -18.11
C ALA A 113 -31.82 8.81 -17.81
N ARG A 114 -32.39 8.06 -16.86
CA ARG A 114 -33.76 8.29 -16.40
C ARG A 114 -33.97 9.73 -15.93
N TYR A 115 -33.05 10.25 -15.12
CA TYR A 115 -33.18 11.61 -14.59
C TYR A 115 -32.86 12.69 -15.62
N SER A 116 -31.98 12.44 -16.59
CA SER A 116 -31.66 13.42 -17.64
C SER A 116 -32.82 13.69 -18.59
N ASP A 117 -33.72 12.72 -18.75
CA ASP A 117 -34.90 12.83 -19.61
C ASP A 117 -36.10 13.49 -18.91
N MET A 118 -36.03 13.71 -17.59
CA MET A 118 -37.09 14.34 -16.80
C MET A 118 -36.95 15.87 -16.79
N ALA A 119 -38.08 16.58 -16.74
CA ALA A 119 -38.07 18.02 -16.47
C ALA A 119 -37.56 18.29 -15.05
N VAL A 120 -36.94 19.45 -14.84
CA VAL A 120 -36.35 19.81 -13.53
C VAL A 120 -37.44 19.90 -12.45
N GLU A 121 -38.64 20.34 -12.82
CA GLU A 121 -39.82 20.40 -11.97
C GLU A 121 -40.23 19.01 -11.48
N ASP A 122 -40.18 18.01 -12.36
CA ASP A 122 -40.50 16.61 -12.02
C ASP A 122 -39.41 15.98 -11.16
N LEU A 123 -38.13 16.29 -11.42
CA LEU A 123 -37.01 15.87 -10.57
C LEU A 123 -37.10 16.46 -9.16
N ALA A 124 -37.51 17.72 -9.05
CA ALA A 124 -37.71 18.38 -7.77
C ALA A 124 -38.87 17.77 -6.96
N ALA A 125 -39.81 17.09 -7.61
CA ALA A 125 -40.89 16.36 -6.96
C ALA A 125 -40.51 14.90 -6.59
N ASP A 126 -39.44 14.33 -7.16
CA ASP A 126 -38.98 12.96 -6.86
C ASP A 126 -38.09 12.94 -5.58
N PRO A 127 -38.54 12.29 -4.49
CA PRO A 127 -37.79 12.26 -3.23
C PRO A 127 -36.46 11.51 -3.33
N GLU A 128 -36.31 10.54 -4.24
CA GLU A 128 -35.05 9.83 -4.44
C GLU A 128 -34.05 10.68 -5.23
N ALA A 129 -34.53 11.43 -6.23
CA ALA A 129 -33.72 12.42 -6.94
C ALA A 129 -33.25 13.53 -6.00
N LEU A 130 -34.12 14.06 -5.13
CA LEU A 130 -33.74 15.06 -4.13
C LEU A 130 -32.70 14.54 -3.13
N LYS A 131 -32.82 13.29 -2.64
CA LYS A 131 -31.79 12.68 -1.78
C LYS A 131 -30.45 12.56 -2.51
N MET A 132 -30.45 12.20 -3.79
CA MET A 132 -29.24 12.15 -4.60
C MET A 132 -28.65 13.56 -4.80
N GLY A 133 -29.48 14.53 -5.15
CA GLY A 133 -29.11 15.94 -5.30
C GLY A 133 -28.54 16.54 -4.01
N ALA A 134 -29.12 16.24 -2.85
CA ALA A 134 -28.60 16.69 -1.55
C ALA A 134 -27.18 16.18 -1.27
N ARG A 135 -26.87 14.92 -1.65
CA ARG A 135 -25.50 14.37 -1.55
C ARG A 135 -24.54 15.07 -2.51
N LEU A 136 -24.97 15.35 -3.74
CA LEU A 136 -24.17 16.10 -4.71
C LEU A 136 -23.91 17.53 -4.22
N PHE A 137 -24.94 18.20 -3.69
CA PHE A 137 -24.85 19.55 -3.14
C PHE A 137 -23.89 19.60 -1.95
N ALA A 138 -23.99 18.65 -1.02
CA ALA A 138 -23.09 18.57 0.13
C ALA A 138 -21.62 18.47 -0.29
N ASN A 139 -21.29 17.68 -1.31
CA ASN A 139 -19.91 17.48 -1.77
C ASN A 139 -19.39 18.62 -2.66
N ASN A 140 -20.24 19.21 -3.51
CA ASN A 140 -19.79 20.07 -4.61
C ASN A 140 -20.18 21.54 -4.45
N CYS A 141 -21.16 21.87 -3.59
CA CYS A 141 -21.77 23.21 -3.54
C CYS A 141 -21.76 23.83 -2.12
N SER A 142 -21.84 23.00 -1.07
CA SER A 142 -22.03 23.45 0.31
C SER A 142 -20.92 24.37 0.84
N VAL A 143 -19.71 24.24 0.31
CA VAL A 143 -18.54 25.05 0.72
C VAL A 143 -18.79 26.54 0.46
N CYS A 144 -19.47 26.88 -0.63
CA CYS A 144 -19.79 28.27 -0.98
C CYS A 144 -21.25 28.64 -0.63
N HIS A 145 -22.17 27.68 -0.74
CA HIS A 145 -23.61 27.92 -0.57
C HIS A 145 -24.15 27.55 0.82
N GLY A 146 -23.28 27.23 1.77
CA GLY A 146 -23.65 26.78 3.11
C GLY A 146 -24.18 25.34 3.13
N ALA A 147 -24.06 24.66 4.27
CA ALA A 147 -24.53 23.27 4.43
C ALA A 147 -26.06 23.13 4.28
N ASP A 148 -26.80 24.20 4.54
CA ASP A 148 -28.26 24.29 4.43
C ASP A 148 -28.73 24.99 3.13
N GLY A 149 -27.81 25.35 2.23
CA GLY A 149 -28.13 26.01 0.97
C GLY A 149 -28.50 27.48 1.06
N ARG A 150 -28.27 28.14 2.21
CA ARG A 150 -28.67 29.55 2.43
C ARG A 150 -27.55 30.56 2.24
N GLY A 151 -26.36 30.12 1.82
CA GLY A 151 -25.18 30.96 1.72
C GLY A 151 -24.52 31.24 3.07
N ALA A 152 -23.58 32.17 3.08
CA ALA A 152 -22.98 32.73 4.28
C ALA A 152 -23.37 34.20 4.40
N TYR A 153 -23.38 34.72 5.63
CA TYR A 153 -23.55 36.15 5.91
C TYR A 153 -22.23 36.91 5.69
#